data_AF-A0A948BK94-F1
#
_entry.id   AF-A0A948BK94-F1
#
_cell.length_a   1.000
_cell.length_b   1.000
_cell.length_c   1.000
_cell.angle_alpha   90.00
_cell.angle_beta   90.00
_cell.angle_gamma   90.00
#
_symmetry.space_group_name_H-M   'P 1'
#
loop_
_entity.id
_entity.type
_entity.pdbx_description
1 polymer ?
#
loop_
_entity_poly.entity_id
_entity_poly.type
_entity_poly.pdbx_seq_one_letter_code
_entity_poly.pdbx_strand_id
1 'polypeptide(L)'
;MVKNSNIKVRPWCPFCGQDVGRPREQVQRKMNEFTAGACQCGAVYTCDPTGFNVGSAMVECMVHACDDNWDLAWELMPDDDYLSGRLDKYDEQTHQVYELGNFDGRRIRGVLYFIRLNKDIAELSSRLDKHKQTLSAALLPKRSGDIPDMEPTRDPKRKKKRAQKDQVKQMVENQDIDGLVDLALDDLKTLRFMQRLLYDPDEDKRWMCAFVMGQTCRRLSTRKPGAVSDLLHRMYEACSDSASTHWGIVEAIGSIIAARPDIFGGFTRHMLMLRGVETSRIHVLWALGTIAEKRPDIVRSTPFYSLFNFVNHEETATRGNAVRLFGRINALEVKSEIAKLVNDPAKLKVYEQGVPGTITVGALAKQAIETMDNWSENKND
;
A
#
# COMPACT_ATOMS: atom_id res chain seq x y z
N MET A 1 -33.76 11.92 -46.35
CA MET A 1 -33.40 11.26 -45.08
C MET A 1 -32.60 12.23 -44.24
N VAL A 2 -33.24 12.88 -43.28
CA VAL A 2 -32.57 13.83 -42.37
C VAL A 2 -31.77 13.01 -41.37
N LYS A 3 -30.45 13.15 -41.35
CA LYS A 3 -29.56 12.56 -40.34
C LYS A 3 -30.06 12.99 -38.96
N ASN A 4 -30.42 12.04 -38.10
CA ASN A 4 -30.75 12.29 -36.70
C ASN A 4 -29.66 13.19 -36.09
N SER A 5 -29.99 14.44 -35.83
CA SER A 5 -29.13 15.39 -35.14
C SER A 5 -28.97 14.88 -33.70
N ASN A 6 -27.83 14.25 -33.44
CA ASN A 6 -27.52 13.68 -32.15
C ASN A 6 -27.36 14.83 -31.15
N ILE A 7 -28.33 15.02 -30.26
CA ILE A 7 -28.29 16.08 -29.25
C ILE A 7 -27.14 15.76 -28.30
N LYS A 8 -26.14 16.64 -28.29
CA LYS A 8 -24.96 16.57 -27.41
C LYS A 8 -25.06 17.67 -26.37
N VAL A 9 -24.84 17.30 -25.12
CA VAL A 9 -24.87 18.22 -23.98
C VAL A 9 -23.54 18.10 -23.24
N ARG A 10 -23.07 19.22 -22.68
CA ARG A 10 -21.92 19.18 -21.77
C ARG A 10 -22.28 18.39 -20.51
N PRO A 11 -21.36 17.62 -19.94
CA PRO A 11 -21.64 16.92 -18.68
C PRO A 11 -21.93 17.92 -17.55
N TRP A 12 -22.92 17.63 -16.71
CA TRP A 12 -23.36 18.51 -15.63
C TRP A 12 -23.39 17.78 -14.29
N CYS A 13 -23.33 18.52 -13.19
CA CYS A 13 -23.51 17.97 -11.86
C CYS A 13 -25.00 17.76 -11.57
N PRO A 14 -25.46 16.54 -11.21
CA PRO A 14 -26.87 16.26 -10.94
C PRO A 14 -27.41 17.00 -9.70
N PHE A 15 -26.53 17.51 -8.83
CA PHE A 15 -26.93 18.17 -7.59
C PHE A 15 -27.05 19.70 -7.69
N CYS A 16 -26.32 20.33 -8.61
CA CYS A 16 -26.30 21.80 -8.73
C CYS A 16 -26.50 22.32 -10.16
N GLY A 17 -26.56 21.43 -11.15
CA GLY A 17 -26.79 21.78 -12.56
C GLY A 17 -25.62 22.45 -13.27
N GLN A 18 -24.47 22.66 -12.59
CA GLN A 18 -23.29 23.28 -13.21
C GLN A 18 -22.56 22.30 -14.14
N ASP A 19 -21.98 22.83 -15.22
CA ASP A 19 -21.06 22.08 -16.10
C ASP A 19 -19.88 21.54 -15.26
N VAL A 20 -19.54 20.27 -15.45
CA VAL A 20 -18.38 19.65 -14.77
C VAL A 20 -17.21 19.48 -15.73
N GLY A 21 -16.00 19.56 -15.19
CA GLY A 21 -14.78 19.41 -15.97
C GLY A 21 -14.51 17.96 -16.40
N ARG A 22 -13.51 17.79 -17.27
CA ARG A 22 -13.00 16.45 -17.64
C ARG A 22 -12.46 15.74 -16.40
N PRO A 23 -12.89 14.50 -16.11
CA PRO A 23 -12.23 13.63 -15.15
C PRO A 23 -10.74 13.49 -15.51
N ARG A 24 -9.87 13.48 -14.51
CA ARG A 24 -8.41 13.36 -14.69
C ARG A 24 -7.86 12.23 -13.84
N GLU A 25 -6.69 11.75 -14.22
CA GLU A 25 -5.87 10.94 -13.33
C GLU A 25 -5.50 11.78 -12.09
N GLN A 26 -5.62 11.18 -10.91
CA GLN A 26 -5.35 11.86 -9.64
C GLN A 26 -3.84 12.09 -9.44
N VAL A 27 -3.48 13.23 -8.82
CA VAL A 27 -2.09 13.71 -8.66
C VAL A 27 -1.26 12.76 -7.78
N GLN A 28 -1.90 12.06 -6.84
CA GLN A 28 -1.30 10.92 -6.15
C GLN A 28 -1.62 9.67 -6.95
N ARG A 29 -0.62 9.08 -7.61
CA ARG A 29 -0.73 7.75 -8.24
C ARG A 29 -0.94 6.69 -7.17
N LYS A 30 -2.18 6.54 -6.72
CA LYS A 30 -2.70 5.34 -6.06
C LYS A 30 -3.27 4.43 -7.16
N MET A 31 -3.49 3.15 -6.87
CA MET A 31 -4.13 2.20 -7.79
C MET A 31 -5.60 2.61 -8.01
N ASN A 32 -5.82 3.65 -8.79
CA ASN A 32 -7.14 4.16 -9.15
C ASN A 32 -7.48 3.62 -10.55
N GLU A 33 -8.57 2.86 -10.66
CA GLU A 33 -9.01 2.30 -11.93
C GLU A 33 -9.79 3.34 -12.76
N PHE A 34 -10.34 4.36 -12.10
CA PHE A 34 -11.19 5.36 -12.74
C PHE A 34 -10.60 6.77 -12.67
N THR A 35 -10.83 7.55 -13.73
CA THR A 35 -10.55 8.98 -13.72
C THR A 35 -11.60 9.69 -12.87
N ALA A 36 -11.21 10.75 -12.17
CA ALA A 36 -12.08 11.43 -11.21
C ALA A 36 -12.00 12.95 -11.29
N GLY A 37 -12.99 13.63 -10.73
CA GLY A 37 -13.07 15.08 -10.69
C GLY A 37 -13.97 15.56 -9.55
N ALA A 38 -14.01 16.87 -9.36
CA ALA A 38 -14.82 17.52 -8.35
C ALA A 38 -15.65 18.65 -8.97
N CYS A 39 -16.82 18.88 -8.39
CA CYS A 39 -17.73 19.97 -8.69
C CYS A 39 -17.65 21.04 -7.60
N GLN A 40 -17.86 22.31 -7.97
CA GLN A 40 -17.80 23.45 -7.04
C GLN A 40 -18.84 23.37 -5.91
N CYS A 41 -19.92 22.60 -6.08
CA CYS A 41 -20.91 22.37 -5.03
C CYS A 41 -20.47 21.35 -3.96
N GLY A 42 -19.24 20.84 -4.04
CA GLY A 42 -18.70 19.82 -3.13
C GLY A 42 -18.98 18.37 -3.53
N ALA A 43 -19.56 18.13 -4.71
CA ALA A 43 -19.74 16.77 -5.22
C ALA A 43 -18.44 16.27 -5.88
N VAL A 44 -18.12 14.99 -5.68
CA VAL A 44 -17.04 14.28 -6.35
C VAL A 44 -17.64 13.35 -7.39
N TYR A 45 -16.91 13.09 -8.48
CA TYR A 45 -17.34 12.15 -9.50
C TYR A 45 -16.21 11.30 -10.07
N THR A 46 -16.54 10.08 -10.47
CA THR A 46 -15.68 9.14 -11.20
C THR A 46 -16.24 8.84 -12.58
N CYS A 47 -15.38 8.38 -13.49
CA CYS A 47 -15.75 8.01 -14.85
C CYS A 47 -15.46 6.55 -15.13
N ASP A 48 -16.50 5.77 -15.42
CA ASP A 48 -16.36 4.47 -16.08
C ASP A 48 -16.63 4.65 -17.59
N PRO A 49 -15.59 4.65 -18.44
CA PRO A 49 -15.76 4.84 -19.88
C PRO A 49 -16.49 3.67 -20.56
N THR A 50 -16.55 2.49 -19.93
CA THR A 50 -17.16 1.28 -20.48
C THR A 50 -18.64 1.12 -20.10
N GLY A 51 -19.03 1.67 -18.95
CA GLY A 51 -20.35 1.51 -18.34
C GLY A 51 -20.62 0.11 -17.75
N PHE A 52 -19.61 -0.78 -17.71
CA PHE A 52 -19.74 -2.13 -17.16
C PHE A 52 -19.32 -2.24 -15.70
N ASN A 53 -18.43 -1.36 -15.23
CA ASN A 53 -17.81 -1.41 -13.90
C ASN A 53 -18.36 -0.30 -12.98
N VAL A 54 -19.60 0.12 -13.19
CA VAL A 54 -20.22 1.24 -12.46
C VAL A 54 -20.23 1.01 -10.94
N GLY A 55 -20.35 -0.25 -10.49
CA GLY A 55 -20.27 -0.59 -9.07
C GLY A 55 -18.90 -0.27 -8.47
N SER A 56 -17.81 -0.64 -9.16
CA SER A 56 -16.44 -0.29 -8.73
C SER A 56 -16.21 1.23 -8.80
N ALA A 57 -16.69 1.88 -9.85
CA ALA A 57 -16.59 3.32 -10.00
C ALA A 57 -17.35 4.08 -8.90
N MET A 58 -18.49 3.54 -8.43
CA MET A 58 -19.23 4.07 -7.29
C MET A 58 -18.44 3.97 -5.99
N VAL A 59 -17.88 2.80 -5.68
CA VAL A 59 -17.08 2.61 -4.45
C VAL A 59 -15.88 3.54 -4.46
N GLU A 60 -15.15 3.63 -5.58
CA GLU A 60 -14.01 4.54 -5.71
C GLU A 60 -14.42 6.01 -5.59
N CYS A 61 -15.58 6.39 -6.13
CA CYS A 61 -16.14 7.74 -5.97
C CYS A 61 -16.45 8.06 -4.50
N MET A 62 -16.91 7.06 -3.73
CA MET A 62 -17.31 7.25 -2.34
C MET A 62 -16.08 7.46 -1.46
N VAL A 63 -15.04 6.66 -1.69
CA VAL A 63 -13.74 6.80 -1.05
C VAL A 63 -13.12 8.16 -1.35
N HIS A 64 -13.19 8.62 -2.60
CA HIS A 64 -12.71 9.96 -2.96
C HIS A 64 -13.52 11.09 -2.34
N ALA A 65 -14.83 10.91 -2.19
CA ALA A 65 -15.66 11.88 -1.48
C ALA A 65 -15.27 12.00 0.00
N CYS A 66 -14.77 10.91 0.61
CA CYS A 66 -14.27 10.83 1.98
C CYS A 66 -12.76 11.12 2.13
N ASP A 67 -12.16 11.95 1.27
CA ASP A 67 -10.72 12.28 1.33
C ASP A 67 -9.80 11.04 1.36
N ASP A 68 -10.16 10.00 0.59
CA ASP A 68 -9.51 8.68 0.55
C ASP A 68 -9.55 7.90 1.87
N ASN A 69 -10.51 8.20 2.75
CA ASN A 69 -10.78 7.43 3.96
C ASN A 69 -11.73 6.25 3.67
N TRP A 70 -11.14 5.08 3.44
CA TRP A 70 -11.87 3.83 3.18
C TRP A 70 -12.80 3.44 4.32
N ASP A 71 -12.38 3.58 5.56
CA ASP A 71 -13.16 3.11 6.71
C ASP A 71 -14.42 3.98 6.86
N LEU A 72 -14.28 5.31 6.73
CA LEU A 72 -15.41 6.23 6.71
C LEU A 72 -16.35 5.96 5.53
N ALA A 73 -15.82 5.73 4.33
CA ALA A 73 -16.62 5.47 3.13
C ALA A 73 -17.53 4.24 3.28
N TRP A 74 -17.07 3.18 3.95
CA TRP A 74 -17.87 1.97 4.18
C TRP A 74 -18.95 2.11 5.26
N GLU A 75 -18.82 3.12 6.13
CA GLU A 75 -19.79 3.40 7.19
C GLU A 75 -20.93 4.33 6.73
N LEU A 76 -20.80 4.94 5.55
CA LEU A 76 -21.81 5.88 5.05
C LEU A 76 -23.10 5.18 4.63
N MET A 77 -24.22 5.75 5.07
CA MET A 77 -25.55 5.36 4.66
C MET A 77 -26.06 6.23 3.50
N PRO A 78 -26.59 5.64 2.41
CA PRO A 78 -27.22 6.39 1.32
C PRO A 78 -28.38 7.24 1.83
N ASP A 79 -28.54 8.44 1.26
CA ASP A 79 -29.57 9.44 1.57
C ASP A 79 -29.47 10.10 2.97
N ASP A 80 -28.88 9.41 3.95
CA ASP A 80 -28.62 9.93 5.30
C ASP A 80 -27.26 10.66 5.39
N ASP A 81 -26.20 10.07 4.81
CA ASP A 81 -24.83 10.61 4.90
C ASP A 81 -24.33 11.20 3.57
N TYR A 82 -24.86 10.70 2.45
CA TYR A 82 -24.50 11.16 1.13
C TYR A 82 -25.63 11.02 0.12
N LEU A 83 -25.60 11.89 -0.89
CA LEU A 83 -26.44 11.81 -2.08
C LEU A 83 -25.62 11.22 -3.23
N SER A 84 -26.25 10.38 -4.05
CA SER A 84 -25.65 9.85 -5.27
C SER A 84 -26.37 10.37 -6.51
N GLY A 85 -25.64 10.46 -7.62
CA GLY A 85 -26.18 10.89 -8.90
C GLY A 85 -25.40 10.25 -10.05
N ARG A 86 -26.01 10.17 -11.23
CA ARG A 86 -25.41 9.46 -12.37
C ARG A 86 -25.72 10.16 -13.67
N LEU A 87 -24.74 10.26 -14.54
CA LEU A 87 -24.92 10.62 -15.95
C LEU A 87 -24.52 9.45 -16.84
N ASP A 88 -25.50 8.95 -17.59
CA ASP A 88 -25.30 7.92 -18.59
C ASP A 88 -24.91 8.49 -19.94
N LYS A 89 -24.39 7.61 -20.81
CA LYS A 89 -24.06 7.95 -22.21
C LYS A 89 -23.03 9.08 -22.30
N TYR A 90 -22.14 9.12 -21.31
CA TYR A 90 -20.98 9.98 -21.29
C TYR A 90 -19.87 9.42 -22.17
N ASP A 91 -19.28 10.28 -22.99
CA ASP A 91 -18.11 9.97 -23.78
C ASP A 91 -16.88 10.70 -23.26
N GLU A 92 -15.91 9.92 -22.79
CA GLU A 92 -14.64 10.42 -22.25
C GLU A 92 -13.80 11.16 -23.31
N GLN A 93 -13.83 10.72 -24.57
CA GLN A 93 -12.97 11.26 -25.63
C GLN A 93 -13.37 12.71 -25.98
N THR A 94 -14.66 12.94 -26.19
CA THR A 94 -15.18 14.27 -26.54
C THR A 94 -15.58 15.09 -25.32
N HIS A 95 -15.73 14.44 -24.15
CA HIS A 95 -16.27 15.03 -22.93
C HIS A 95 -17.67 15.63 -23.18
N GLN A 96 -18.58 14.78 -23.62
CA GLN A 96 -19.97 15.11 -23.95
C GLN A 96 -20.89 13.98 -23.49
N VAL A 97 -22.14 14.32 -23.20
CA VAL A 97 -23.23 13.37 -22.97
C VAL A 97 -24.11 13.32 -24.22
N TYR A 98 -24.38 12.12 -24.71
CA TYR A 98 -25.15 11.89 -25.94
C TYR A 98 -26.47 11.22 -25.65
N GLU A 99 -27.58 11.86 -26.02
CA GLU A 99 -28.92 11.38 -25.67
C GLU A 99 -29.25 10.00 -26.28
N LEU A 100 -28.85 9.76 -27.52
CA LEU A 100 -29.08 8.48 -28.21
C LEU A 100 -28.02 7.41 -27.90
N GLY A 101 -26.96 7.76 -27.16
CA GLY A 101 -25.91 6.83 -26.75
C GLY A 101 -25.13 6.20 -27.91
N ASN A 102 -25.14 6.82 -29.09
CA ASN A 102 -24.38 6.41 -30.26
C ASN A 102 -23.75 7.63 -30.90
N PHE A 103 -22.47 7.62 -31.25
CA PHE A 103 -21.81 8.72 -31.96
C PHE A 103 -20.79 8.13 -32.93
N ASP A 104 -20.76 8.61 -34.17
CA ASP A 104 -19.76 8.19 -35.16
C ASP A 104 -19.62 6.65 -35.33
N GLY A 105 -20.75 5.93 -35.35
CA GLY A 105 -20.78 4.48 -35.50
C GLY A 105 -20.40 3.67 -34.25
N ARG A 106 -19.93 4.30 -33.17
CA ARG A 106 -19.69 3.66 -31.86
C ARG A 106 -20.83 3.89 -30.88
N ARG A 107 -21.08 2.89 -30.04
CA ARG A 107 -22.03 2.98 -28.93
C ARG A 107 -21.35 3.56 -27.70
N ILE A 108 -21.90 4.64 -27.17
CA ILE A 108 -21.42 5.33 -25.97
C ILE A 108 -22.18 4.77 -24.77
N ARG A 109 -21.44 4.12 -23.88
CA ARG A 109 -21.98 3.53 -22.64
C ARG A 109 -21.33 4.09 -21.38
N GLY A 110 -20.39 5.02 -21.51
CA GLY A 110 -19.68 5.58 -20.38
C GLY A 110 -20.60 6.28 -19.40
N VAL A 111 -20.18 6.29 -18.14
CA VAL A 111 -20.96 6.76 -17.00
C VAL A 111 -20.09 7.68 -16.16
N LEU A 112 -20.64 8.85 -15.81
CA LEU A 112 -20.12 9.63 -14.69
C LEU A 112 -20.97 9.33 -13.46
N TYR A 113 -20.33 8.85 -12.40
CA TYR A 113 -20.98 8.60 -11.12
C TYR A 113 -20.61 9.71 -10.14
N PHE A 114 -21.58 10.27 -9.43
CA PHE A 114 -21.43 11.41 -8.54
C PHE A 114 -21.80 11.03 -7.12
N ILE A 115 -21.01 11.51 -6.16
CA ILE A 115 -21.31 11.45 -4.74
C ILE A 115 -21.15 12.83 -4.13
N ARG A 116 -22.11 13.21 -3.30
CA ARG A 116 -22.06 14.45 -2.51
C ARG A 116 -22.35 14.11 -1.06
N LEU A 117 -21.36 14.31 -0.19
CA LEU A 117 -21.53 14.15 1.24
C LEU A 117 -22.44 15.25 1.82
N ASN A 118 -23.17 14.89 2.87
CA ASN A 118 -23.85 15.86 3.71
C ASN A 118 -22.83 16.71 4.48
N LYS A 119 -23.23 17.93 4.86
CA LYS A 119 -22.31 18.95 5.39
C LYS A 119 -21.51 18.44 6.61
N ASP A 120 -22.18 17.77 7.53
CA ASP A 120 -21.55 17.28 8.76
C ASP A 120 -20.52 16.17 8.49
N ILE A 121 -20.83 15.28 7.54
CA ILE A 121 -19.93 14.20 7.11
C ILE A 121 -18.75 14.76 6.29
N ALA A 122 -18.99 15.74 5.41
CA ALA A 122 -17.94 16.43 4.68
C ALA A 122 -16.97 17.16 5.63
N GLU A 123 -17.51 17.84 6.66
CA GLU A 123 -16.69 18.46 7.69
C GLU A 123 -15.91 17.42 8.49
N LEU A 124 -16.54 16.31 8.88
CA LEU A 124 -15.89 15.21 9.61
C LEU A 124 -14.74 14.60 8.78
N SER A 125 -14.98 14.28 7.51
CA SER A 125 -13.98 13.77 6.57
C SER A 125 -12.78 14.71 6.51
N SER A 126 -13.03 16.01 6.28
CA SER A 126 -11.96 17.01 6.19
C SER A 126 -11.18 17.19 7.49
N ARG A 127 -11.83 17.05 8.66
CA ARG A 127 -11.18 17.12 9.97
C ARG A 127 -10.31 15.90 10.23
N LEU A 128 -10.80 14.71 9.88
CA LEU A 128 -10.05 13.46 9.97
C LEU A 128 -8.83 13.47 9.05
N ASP A 129 -9.00 13.94 7.82
CA ASP A 129 -7.89 14.09 6.87
C ASP A 129 -6.90 15.15 7.34
N LYS A 130 -7.34 16.32 7.81
CA LYS A 130 -6.45 17.33 8.41
C LYS A 130 -5.70 16.79 9.64
N HIS A 131 -6.36 16.01 10.50
CA HIS A 131 -5.72 15.39 11.65
C HIS A 131 -4.67 14.35 11.21
N LYS A 132 -4.98 13.54 10.20
CA LYS A 132 -4.07 12.59 9.56
C LYS A 132 -2.90 13.29 8.86
N GLN A 133 -3.16 14.43 8.21
CA GLN A 133 -2.15 15.28 7.58
C GLN A 133 -1.28 15.99 8.63
N THR A 134 -1.84 16.42 9.76
CA THR A 134 -1.08 17.07 10.85
C THR A 134 -0.22 16.05 11.60
N LEU A 135 -0.76 14.87 11.88
CA LEU A 135 -0.01 13.75 12.40
C LEU A 135 1.10 13.35 11.43
N SER A 136 0.80 13.18 10.14
CA SER A 136 1.81 12.81 9.14
C SER A 136 2.85 13.92 8.91
N ALA A 137 2.47 15.20 8.94
CA ALA A 137 3.38 16.33 8.84
C ALA A 137 4.35 16.43 10.03
N ALA A 138 3.87 16.14 11.25
CA ALA A 138 4.69 16.02 12.45
C ALA A 138 5.51 14.72 12.53
N LEU A 139 5.29 13.77 11.59
CA LEU A 139 5.92 12.46 11.51
C LEU A 139 6.87 12.30 10.31
N LEU A 140 7.04 13.33 9.46
CA LEU A 140 7.89 13.25 8.27
C LEU A 140 9.36 13.47 8.64
N PRO A 141 10.25 12.48 8.48
CA PRO A 141 11.42 12.77 7.67
C PRO A 141 10.94 13.10 6.24
N LYS A 142 11.61 14.06 5.60
CA LYS A 142 11.44 14.44 4.18
C LYS A 142 11.10 13.20 3.34
N ARG A 143 10.17 13.33 2.37
CA ARG A 143 9.97 12.37 1.25
C ARG A 143 11.33 11.75 0.95
N SER A 144 11.54 10.50 1.36
CA SER A 144 12.89 9.95 1.33
C SER A 144 13.35 10.00 -0.12
N GLY A 145 14.51 10.63 -0.37
CA GLY A 145 15.18 10.61 -1.66
C GLY A 145 15.66 9.21 -2.07
N ASP A 146 15.04 8.17 -1.51
CA ASP A 146 15.32 6.76 -1.73
C ASP A 146 14.21 6.15 -2.61
N ILE A 147 13.76 6.90 -3.62
CA ILE A 147 12.99 6.36 -4.73
C ILE A 147 14.03 5.87 -5.75
N PRO A 148 14.00 4.59 -6.17
CA PRO A 148 14.96 4.10 -7.14
C PRO A 148 14.75 4.79 -8.49
N ASP A 149 15.85 5.05 -9.20
CA ASP A 149 15.80 5.56 -10.57
C ASP A 149 14.95 4.66 -11.46
N MET A 150 14.29 5.27 -12.45
CA MET A 150 13.50 4.52 -13.40
C MET A 150 14.39 3.57 -14.20
N GLU A 151 14.13 2.27 -14.06
CA GLU A 151 14.84 1.22 -14.79
C GLU A 151 14.88 1.52 -16.30
N PRO A 152 16.02 1.40 -17.02
CA PRO A 152 16.09 1.75 -18.43
C PRO A 152 15.13 0.91 -19.27
N THR A 153 14.59 1.49 -20.35
CA THR A 153 13.77 0.71 -21.29
C THR A 153 14.69 -0.30 -21.98
N ARG A 154 14.34 -1.60 -21.93
CA ARG A 154 15.10 -2.64 -22.62
C ARG A 154 14.86 -2.53 -24.12
N ASP A 155 15.88 -2.83 -24.92
CA ASP A 155 15.76 -2.84 -26.39
C ASP A 155 14.63 -3.78 -26.82
N PRO A 156 13.60 -3.29 -27.53
CA PRO A 156 12.51 -4.12 -28.05
C PRO A 156 12.98 -5.28 -28.95
N LYS A 157 14.15 -5.16 -29.59
CA LYS A 157 14.75 -6.18 -30.45
C LYS A 157 15.53 -7.25 -29.68
N ARG A 158 15.79 -7.05 -28.38
CA ARG A 158 16.49 -8.03 -27.55
C ARG A 158 15.65 -9.30 -27.42
N LYS A 159 16.29 -10.45 -27.58
CA LYS A 159 15.67 -11.74 -27.29
C LYS A 159 15.40 -11.86 -25.80
N LYS A 160 14.13 -11.85 -25.40
CA LYS A 160 13.70 -12.05 -24.01
C LYS A 160 14.20 -13.38 -23.48
N LYS A 161 14.77 -13.39 -22.28
CA LYS A 161 15.18 -14.61 -21.59
C LYS A 161 13.99 -15.20 -20.84
N ARG A 162 13.84 -16.51 -20.89
CA ARG A 162 12.84 -17.24 -20.09
C ARG A 162 13.47 -17.62 -18.75
N ALA A 163 12.76 -17.41 -17.66
CA ALA A 163 13.26 -17.73 -16.33
C ALA A 163 13.34 -19.26 -16.14
N GLN A 164 14.45 -19.74 -15.58
CA GLN A 164 14.65 -21.13 -15.19
C GLN A 164 14.88 -21.24 -13.68
N LYS A 165 14.36 -22.31 -13.07
CA LYS A 165 14.37 -22.49 -11.61
C LYS A 165 15.78 -22.41 -11.01
N ASP A 166 16.72 -23.18 -11.56
CA ASP A 166 18.07 -23.28 -10.99
C ASP A 166 18.87 -22.00 -11.21
N GLN A 167 18.66 -21.33 -12.34
CA GLN A 167 19.24 -20.02 -12.62
C GLN A 167 18.77 -18.99 -11.58
N VAL A 168 17.46 -18.89 -11.32
CA VAL A 168 16.93 -17.95 -10.33
C VAL A 168 17.46 -18.26 -8.94
N LYS A 169 17.57 -19.54 -8.57
CA LYS A 169 18.15 -19.95 -7.29
C LYS A 169 19.60 -19.46 -7.14
N GLN A 170 20.46 -19.71 -8.12
CA GLN A 170 21.85 -19.24 -8.09
C GLN A 170 21.95 -17.72 -8.02
N MET A 171 21.10 -16.99 -8.75
CA MET A 171 21.08 -15.53 -8.71
C MET A 171 20.64 -15.00 -7.34
N VAL A 172 19.69 -15.66 -6.67
CA VAL A 172 19.31 -15.30 -5.29
C VAL A 172 20.43 -15.59 -4.29
N GLU A 173 21.07 -16.76 -4.39
CA GLU A 173 22.20 -17.14 -3.53
C GLU A 173 23.39 -16.17 -3.67
N ASN A 174 23.65 -15.71 -4.90
CA ASN A 174 24.70 -14.73 -5.21
C ASN A 174 24.26 -13.27 -5.01
N GLN A 175 23.02 -13.01 -4.60
CA GLN A 175 22.42 -11.68 -4.47
C GLN A 175 22.55 -10.83 -5.76
N ASP A 176 22.46 -11.46 -6.94
CA ASP A 176 22.52 -10.82 -8.25
C ASP A 176 21.21 -10.07 -8.56
N ILE A 177 21.01 -8.93 -7.89
CA ILE A 177 19.81 -8.10 -8.03
C ILE A 177 19.65 -7.59 -9.46
N ASP A 178 20.74 -7.15 -10.10
CA ASP A 178 20.72 -6.65 -11.48
C ASP A 178 20.18 -7.71 -12.44
N GLY A 179 20.75 -8.92 -12.38
CA GLY A 179 20.30 -10.02 -13.21
C GLY A 179 18.87 -10.46 -12.91
N LEU A 180 18.46 -10.47 -11.64
CA LEU A 180 17.09 -10.82 -11.25
C LEU A 180 16.06 -9.80 -11.77
N VAL A 181 16.37 -8.51 -11.72
CA VAL A 181 15.52 -7.44 -12.28
C VAL A 181 15.41 -7.59 -13.79
N ASP A 182 16.53 -7.81 -14.48
CA ASP A 182 16.53 -8.03 -15.93
C ASP A 182 15.71 -9.25 -16.34
N LEU A 183 15.87 -10.37 -15.61
CA LEU A 183 15.12 -11.59 -15.88
C LEU A 183 13.64 -11.44 -15.56
N ALA A 184 13.27 -10.72 -14.49
CA ALA A 184 11.88 -10.46 -14.14
C ALA A 184 11.17 -9.51 -15.14
N LEU A 185 11.91 -8.61 -15.77
CA LEU A 185 11.38 -7.76 -16.84
C LEU A 185 11.12 -8.54 -18.13
N ASP A 186 11.92 -9.56 -18.42
CA ASP A 186 11.67 -10.48 -19.52
C ASP A 186 10.54 -11.49 -19.21
N ASP A 187 10.57 -12.11 -18.02
CA ASP A 187 9.68 -13.19 -17.60
C ASP A 187 9.33 -13.09 -16.09
N LEU A 188 8.08 -12.78 -15.79
CA LEU A 188 7.57 -12.65 -14.42
C LEU A 188 7.57 -13.97 -13.64
N LYS A 189 7.81 -15.12 -14.29
CA LYS A 189 8.05 -16.40 -13.58
C LYS A 189 9.24 -16.33 -12.64
N THR A 190 10.18 -15.40 -12.86
CA THR A 190 11.27 -15.10 -11.92
C THR A 190 10.75 -14.91 -10.50
N LEU A 191 9.72 -14.06 -10.31
CA LEU A 191 9.11 -13.83 -9.00
C LEU A 191 8.50 -15.10 -8.41
N ARG A 192 7.88 -15.94 -9.24
CA ARG A 192 7.32 -17.23 -8.81
C ARG A 192 8.42 -18.20 -8.36
N PHE A 193 9.57 -18.21 -9.03
CA PHE A 193 10.70 -19.05 -8.61
C PHE A 193 11.34 -18.54 -7.33
N MET A 194 11.44 -17.21 -7.13
CA MET A 194 11.87 -16.63 -5.85
C MET A 194 10.91 -17.00 -4.72
N GLN A 195 9.59 -16.90 -4.94
CA GLN A 195 8.58 -17.32 -3.95
C GLN A 195 8.77 -18.77 -3.48
N ARG A 196 9.18 -19.68 -4.37
CA ARG A 196 9.43 -21.09 -4.00
C ARG A 196 10.62 -21.26 -3.05
N LEU A 197 11.59 -20.35 -3.08
CA LEU A 197 12.76 -20.38 -2.19
C LEU A 197 12.42 -19.91 -0.77
N LEU A 198 11.29 -19.25 -0.56
CA LEU A 198 10.79 -18.88 0.77
C LEU A 198 10.40 -20.09 1.62
N TYR A 199 10.32 -21.28 1.01
CA TYR A 199 10.05 -22.55 1.68
C TYR A 199 11.31 -23.40 1.93
N ASP A 200 12.51 -22.80 1.81
CA ASP A 200 13.76 -23.52 2.14
C ASP A 200 13.75 -23.94 3.63
N PRO A 201 14.17 -25.17 3.97
CA PRO A 201 14.26 -25.60 5.36
C PRO A 201 15.24 -24.75 6.18
N ASP A 202 16.24 -24.15 5.54
CA ASP A 202 17.19 -23.24 6.17
C ASP A 202 16.55 -21.84 6.34
N GLU A 203 16.39 -21.43 7.60
CA GLU A 203 15.81 -20.12 7.95
C GLU A 203 16.64 -18.97 7.39
N ASP A 204 17.97 -19.02 7.49
CA ASP A 204 18.84 -17.92 7.06
C ASP A 204 18.71 -17.69 5.54
N LYS A 205 18.52 -18.77 4.77
CA LYS A 205 18.24 -18.69 3.32
C LYS A 205 16.88 -18.08 3.02
N ARG A 206 15.85 -18.38 3.81
CA ARG A 206 14.51 -17.77 3.65
C ARG A 206 14.57 -16.26 3.85
N TRP A 207 15.25 -15.82 4.90
CA TRP A 207 15.45 -14.40 5.20
C TRP A 207 16.27 -13.67 4.13
N MET A 208 17.34 -14.29 3.64
CA MET A 208 18.11 -13.76 2.51
C MET A 208 17.25 -13.63 1.24
N CYS A 209 16.46 -14.67 0.93
CA CYS A 209 15.56 -14.65 -0.22
C CYS A 209 14.50 -13.53 -0.08
N ALA A 210 13.91 -13.35 1.10
CA ALA A 210 12.95 -12.28 1.37
C ALA A 210 13.57 -10.89 1.10
N PHE A 211 14.79 -10.67 1.57
CA PHE A 211 15.52 -9.42 1.33
C PHE A 211 15.82 -9.19 -0.16
N VAL A 212 16.41 -10.18 -0.84
CA VAL A 212 16.72 -10.12 -2.28
C VAL A 212 15.46 -9.88 -3.11
N MET A 213 14.34 -10.51 -2.71
CA MET A 213 13.04 -10.30 -3.33
C MET A 213 12.53 -8.87 -3.14
N GLY A 214 12.69 -8.29 -1.95
CA GLY A 214 12.40 -6.87 -1.70
C GLY A 214 13.20 -5.94 -2.62
N GLN A 215 14.51 -6.15 -2.75
CA GLN A 215 15.37 -5.32 -3.62
C GLN A 215 15.04 -5.49 -5.11
N THR A 216 14.71 -6.71 -5.54
CA THR A 216 14.29 -6.99 -6.93
C THR A 216 12.96 -6.30 -7.23
N CYS A 217 11.96 -6.42 -6.35
CA CYS A 217 10.67 -5.77 -6.49
C CYS A 217 10.76 -4.23 -6.43
N ARG A 218 11.70 -3.70 -5.63
CA ARG A 218 11.97 -2.26 -5.54
C ARG A 218 12.29 -1.65 -6.88
N ARG A 219 13.15 -2.30 -7.67
CA ARG A 219 13.54 -1.85 -9.01
C ARG A 219 12.52 -2.23 -10.09
N LEU A 220 12.02 -3.46 -10.06
CA LEU A 220 10.99 -3.93 -11.01
C LEU A 220 9.74 -3.04 -11.03
N SER A 221 9.30 -2.57 -9.86
CA SER A 221 8.11 -1.73 -9.71
C SER A 221 8.23 -0.34 -10.36
N THR A 222 9.43 0.10 -10.76
CA THR A 222 9.58 1.34 -11.55
C THR A 222 9.02 1.21 -12.98
N ARG A 223 8.89 -0.02 -13.49
CA ARG A 223 8.33 -0.34 -14.82
C ARG A 223 7.07 -1.19 -14.76
N LYS A 224 6.98 -2.13 -13.81
CA LYS A 224 5.87 -3.07 -13.66
C LYS A 224 5.33 -3.08 -12.21
N PRO A 225 4.81 -1.96 -11.69
CA PRO A 225 4.28 -1.91 -10.31
C PRO A 225 3.09 -2.87 -10.10
N GLY A 226 2.21 -3.03 -11.09
CA GLY A 226 1.07 -3.95 -11.02
C GLY A 226 1.49 -5.40 -10.76
N ALA A 227 2.56 -5.89 -11.39
CA ALA A 227 3.06 -7.25 -11.16
C ALA A 227 3.55 -7.48 -9.72
N VAL A 228 4.03 -6.45 -9.03
CA VAL A 228 4.43 -6.52 -7.62
C VAL A 228 3.21 -6.41 -6.71
N SER A 229 2.20 -5.63 -7.09
CA SER A 229 0.91 -5.61 -6.38
C SER A 229 0.23 -6.98 -6.41
N ASP A 230 0.12 -7.60 -7.60
CA ASP A 230 -0.44 -8.95 -7.77
C ASP A 230 0.34 -10.01 -6.98
N LEU A 231 1.65 -9.80 -6.81
CA LEU A 231 2.50 -10.65 -6.00
C LEU A 231 2.15 -10.54 -4.51
N LEU A 232 2.02 -9.31 -4.00
CA LEU A 232 1.63 -9.05 -2.61
C LEU A 232 0.23 -9.60 -2.32
N HIS A 233 -0.76 -9.36 -3.19
CA HIS A 233 -2.10 -9.92 -3.05
C HIS A 233 -2.09 -11.44 -2.91
N ARG A 234 -1.40 -12.15 -3.83
CA ARG A 234 -1.29 -13.61 -3.76
C ARG A 234 -0.56 -14.10 -2.51
N MET A 235 0.42 -13.34 -2.00
CA MET A 235 1.12 -13.67 -0.77
C MET A 235 0.21 -13.53 0.46
N TYR A 236 -0.59 -12.46 0.55
CA TYR A 236 -1.58 -12.32 1.62
C TYR A 236 -2.68 -13.37 1.54
N GLU A 237 -3.15 -13.68 0.34
CA GLU A 237 -4.12 -14.76 0.10
C GLU A 237 -3.56 -16.11 0.59
N ALA A 238 -2.31 -16.44 0.25
CA ALA A 238 -1.65 -17.64 0.74
C ALA A 238 -1.54 -17.67 2.29
N CYS A 239 -1.32 -16.51 2.94
CA CYS A 239 -1.31 -16.44 4.40
C CYS A 239 -2.69 -16.66 5.04
N SER A 240 -3.79 -16.48 4.30
CA SER A 240 -5.16 -16.69 4.80
C SER A 240 -5.63 -18.15 4.68
N ASP A 241 -4.95 -18.94 3.87
CA ASP A 241 -5.24 -20.37 3.72
C ASP A 241 -4.73 -21.15 4.93
N SER A 242 -5.67 -21.62 5.77
CA SER A 242 -5.38 -22.37 6.99
C SER A 242 -4.73 -23.74 6.74
N ALA A 243 -4.78 -24.25 5.50
CA ALA A 243 -4.09 -25.47 5.10
C ALA A 243 -2.63 -25.22 4.66
N SER A 244 -2.21 -23.96 4.55
CA SER A 244 -0.89 -23.58 4.05
C SER A 244 0.04 -23.08 5.17
N THR A 245 1.27 -23.60 5.20
CA THR A 245 2.33 -23.05 6.06
C THR A 245 3.03 -21.93 5.31
N HIS A 246 2.85 -20.67 5.72
CA HIS A 246 3.35 -19.50 5.01
C HIS A 246 4.79 -19.11 5.40
N TRP A 247 5.72 -20.07 5.47
CA TRP A 247 7.13 -19.80 5.81
C TRP A 247 7.77 -18.79 4.84
N GLY A 248 8.48 -17.79 5.38
CA GLY A 248 9.20 -16.78 4.60
C GLY A 248 8.31 -15.76 3.87
N ILE A 249 6.99 -15.97 3.81
CA ILE A 249 6.07 -15.10 3.07
C ILE A 249 5.89 -13.75 3.78
N VAL A 250 5.68 -13.75 5.09
CA VAL A 250 5.44 -12.53 5.87
C VAL A 250 6.68 -11.63 5.86
N GLU A 251 7.85 -12.25 5.95
CA GLU A 251 9.17 -11.63 5.85
C GLU A 251 9.39 -11.01 4.45
N ALA A 252 8.99 -11.73 3.40
CA ALA A 252 9.07 -11.22 2.03
C ALA A 252 8.10 -10.06 1.78
N ILE A 253 6.86 -10.14 2.26
CA ILE A 253 5.89 -9.03 2.23
C ILE A 253 6.50 -7.79 2.92
N GLY A 254 6.99 -7.96 4.15
CA GLY A 254 7.63 -6.89 4.92
C GLY A 254 8.82 -6.27 4.18
N SER A 255 9.67 -7.10 3.57
CA SER A 255 10.83 -6.67 2.79
C SER A 255 10.44 -5.89 1.53
N ILE A 256 9.41 -6.32 0.80
CA ILE A 256 8.90 -5.62 -0.39
C ILE A 256 8.31 -4.26 -0.01
N ILE A 257 7.46 -4.21 1.02
CA ILE A 257 6.83 -2.96 1.46
C ILE A 257 7.90 -2.00 1.98
N ALA A 258 8.85 -2.45 2.80
CA ALA A 258 9.93 -1.62 3.31
C ALA A 258 10.85 -1.10 2.19
N ALA A 259 10.97 -1.83 1.09
CA ALA A 259 11.77 -1.42 -0.05
C ALA A 259 11.07 -0.37 -0.94
N ARG A 260 9.72 -0.34 -1.00
CA ARG A 260 8.93 0.67 -1.73
C ARG A 260 7.67 1.10 -0.96
N PRO A 261 7.84 1.74 0.22
CA PRO A 261 6.72 2.10 1.07
C PRO A 261 5.86 3.23 0.48
N ASP A 262 6.40 3.98 -0.49
CA ASP A 262 5.69 4.99 -1.27
C ASP A 262 4.58 4.41 -2.15
N ILE A 263 4.79 3.20 -2.71
CA ILE A 263 3.78 2.52 -3.53
C ILE A 263 2.99 1.51 -2.70
N PHE A 264 3.69 0.65 -1.96
CA PHE A 264 3.09 -0.52 -1.32
C PHE A 264 2.74 -0.30 0.15
N GLY A 265 2.92 0.91 0.68
CA GLY A 265 2.63 1.25 2.08
C GLY A 265 1.21 0.91 2.52
N GLY A 266 0.23 1.02 1.62
CA GLY A 266 -1.18 0.69 1.89
C GLY A 266 -1.40 -0.78 2.26
N PHE A 267 -0.49 -1.69 1.87
CA PHE A 267 -0.60 -3.11 2.21
C PHE A 267 -0.27 -3.40 3.69
N THR A 268 0.49 -2.50 4.35
CA THR A 268 1.01 -2.70 5.71
C THR A 268 -0.07 -3.12 6.72
N ARG A 269 -1.25 -2.49 6.66
CA ARG A 269 -2.36 -2.77 7.60
C ARG A 269 -2.82 -4.23 7.58
N HIS A 270 -2.72 -4.91 6.43
CA HIS A 270 -3.20 -6.28 6.29
C HIS A 270 -2.34 -7.28 7.09
N MET A 271 -1.10 -6.96 7.44
CA MET A 271 -0.24 -7.84 8.26
C MET A 271 -0.80 -8.03 9.68
N LEU A 272 -1.60 -7.09 10.19
CA LEU A 272 -2.18 -7.16 11.53
C LEU A 272 -3.18 -8.29 11.71
N MET A 273 -3.73 -8.87 10.63
CA MET A 273 -4.60 -10.04 10.72
C MET A 273 -3.86 -11.27 11.30
N LEU A 274 -2.53 -11.35 11.10
CA LEU A 274 -1.70 -12.47 11.52
C LEU A 274 -1.08 -12.28 12.91
N ARG A 275 -1.31 -11.13 13.57
CA ARG A 275 -0.66 -10.80 14.87
C ARG A 275 -0.96 -11.81 15.99
N GLY A 276 -2.13 -12.44 15.94
CA GLY A 276 -2.57 -13.42 16.93
C GLY A 276 -1.95 -14.81 16.73
N VAL A 277 -1.52 -15.12 15.50
CA VAL A 277 -0.97 -16.43 15.13
C VAL A 277 0.46 -16.53 15.64
N GLU A 278 0.72 -17.45 16.56
CA GLU A 278 2.02 -17.60 17.24
C GLU A 278 3.18 -17.73 16.26
N THR A 279 3.04 -18.59 15.24
CA THR A 279 4.06 -18.82 14.21
C THR A 279 4.31 -17.64 13.27
N SER A 280 3.40 -16.65 13.23
CA SER A 280 3.48 -15.48 12.32
C SER A 280 3.79 -14.19 13.06
N ARG A 281 3.48 -14.12 14.36
CA ARG A 281 3.54 -12.92 15.19
C ARG A 281 4.89 -12.23 15.14
N ILE A 282 5.97 -13.00 15.30
CA ILE A 282 7.34 -12.48 15.24
C ILE A 282 7.61 -11.83 13.88
N HIS A 283 7.21 -12.49 12.79
CA HIS A 283 7.41 -12.00 11.43
C HIS A 283 6.60 -10.73 11.15
N VAL A 284 5.39 -10.62 11.71
CA VAL A 284 4.58 -9.38 11.64
C VAL A 284 5.29 -8.24 12.36
N LEU A 285 5.74 -8.46 13.61
CA LEU A 285 6.45 -7.43 14.38
C LEU A 285 7.75 -7.00 13.71
N TRP A 286 8.52 -7.98 13.20
CA TRP A 286 9.73 -7.71 12.46
C TRP A 286 9.45 -6.87 11.21
N ALA A 287 8.46 -7.27 10.39
CA ALA A 287 8.12 -6.61 9.14
C ALA A 287 7.66 -5.17 9.37
N LEU A 288 6.78 -4.94 10.35
CA LEU A 288 6.35 -3.59 10.73
C LEU A 288 7.55 -2.74 11.20
N GLY A 289 8.45 -3.31 12.01
CA GLY A 289 9.67 -2.61 12.42
C GLY A 289 10.57 -2.26 11.23
N THR A 290 10.70 -3.15 10.25
CA THR A 290 11.49 -2.94 9.04
C THR A 290 10.88 -1.85 8.14
N ILE A 291 9.55 -1.79 8.01
CA ILE A 291 8.86 -0.71 7.30
C ILE A 291 9.04 0.63 8.04
N ALA A 292 8.91 0.60 9.36
CA ALA A 292 9.01 1.78 10.23
C ALA A 292 10.40 2.43 10.21
N GLU A 293 11.46 1.72 9.83
CA GLU A 293 12.81 2.26 9.72
C GLU A 293 12.89 3.48 8.80
N LYS A 294 12.20 3.40 7.66
CA LYS A 294 12.16 4.47 6.65
C LYS A 294 10.88 5.29 6.72
N ARG A 295 9.76 4.66 7.10
CA ARG A 295 8.41 5.24 7.07
C ARG A 295 7.62 4.87 8.32
N PRO A 296 7.99 5.43 9.49
CA PRO A 296 7.29 5.17 10.75
C PRO A 296 5.82 5.63 10.70
N ASP A 297 5.54 6.67 9.91
CA ASP A 297 4.20 7.21 9.67
C ASP A 297 3.21 6.18 9.10
N ILE A 298 3.67 5.29 8.20
CA ILE A 298 2.82 4.25 7.61
C ILE A 298 2.35 3.30 8.70
N VAL A 299 3.26 2.86 9.58
CA VAL A 299 2.91 1.92 10.65
C VAL A 299 2.04 2.60 11.71
N ARG A 300 2.32 3.87 12.05
CA ARG A 300 1.48 4.66 12.96
C ARG A 300 0.05 4.89 12.44
N SER A 301 -0.15 4.86 11.13
CA SER A 301 -1.49 4.96 10.53
C SER A 301 -2.30 3.66 10.61
N THR A 302 -1.71 2.57 11.08
CA THR A 302 -2.41 1.30 11.31
C THR A 302 -2.92 1.19 12.75
N PRO A 303 -3.81 0.23 13.07
CA PRO A 303 -4.18 -0.13 14.45
C PRO A 303 -3.05 -0.73 15.31
N PHE A 304 -1.89 -0.05 15.40
CA PHE A 304 -0.67 -0.54 16.04
C PHE A 304 -0.79 -0.71 17.57
N TYR A 305 -1.74 -0.02 18.20
CA TYR A 305 -2.06 -0.20 19.64
C TYR A 305 -2.45 -1.63 19.99
N SER A 306 -2.98 -2.39 19.02
CA SER A 306 -3.29 -3.82 19.18
C SER A 306 -2.06 -4.70 19.46
N LEU A 307 -0.85 -4.14 19.34
CA LEU A 307 0.43 -4.81 19.54
C LEU A 307 1.07 -4.49 20.90
N PHE A 308 0.52 -3.56 21.71
CA PHE A 308 1.16 -3.08 22.94
C PHE A 308 1.48 -4.19 23.94
N ASN A 309 0.61 -5.18 24.06
CA ASN A 309 0.80 -6.32 24.96
C ASN A 309 2.05 -7.15 24.63
N PHE A 310 2.59 -7.04 23.41
CA PHE A 310 3.76 -7.81 23.01
C PHE A 310 5.07 -7.31 23.63
N VAL A 311 5.14 -6.09 24.17
CA VAL A 311 6.34 -5.60 24.89
C VAL A 311 6.67 -6.48 26.10
N ASN A 312 5.65 -6.97 26.79
CA ASN A 312 5.80 -7.79 28.00
C ASN A 312 5.58 -9.29 27.73
N HIS A 313 5.70 -9.73 26.48
CA HIS A 313 5.45 -11.12 26.11
C HIS A 313 6.55 -12.06 26.65
N GLU A 314 6.15 -13.26 27.09
CA GLU A 314 7.06 -14.28 27.66
C GLU A 314 8.12 -14.75 26.66
N GLU A 315 7.73 -14.88 25.38
CA GLU A 315 8.65 -15.22 24.30
C GLU A 315 9.59 -14.06 23.95
N THR A 316 10.90 -14.31 24.07
CA THR A 316 11.99 -13.33 23.84
C THR A 316 11.94 -12.68 22.47
N ALA A 317 11.70 -13.46 21.41
CA ALA A 317 11.66 -12.95 20.04
C ALA A 317 10.47 -12.01 19.80
N THR A 318 9.31 -12.33 20.38
CA THR A 318 8.11 -11.46 20.32
C THR A 318 8.37 -10.14 21.04
N ARG A 319 8.82 -10.17 22.31
CA ARG A 319 9.07 -8.91 23.04
C ARG A 319 10.19 -8.07 22.44
N GLY A 320 11.29 -8.69 21.99
CA GLY A 320 12.40 -7.95 21.38
C GLY A 320 11.99 -7.26 20.07
N ASN A 321 11.22 -7.95 19.19
CA ASN A 321 10.72 -7.32 17.97
C ASN A 321 9.65 -6.26 18.24
N ALA A 322 8.83 -6.42 19.28
CA ALA A 322 7.90 -5.38 19.72
C ALA A 322 8.64 -4.11 20.16
N VAL A 323 9.68 -4.25 21.00
CA VAL A 323 10.55 -3.14 21.42
C VAL A 323 11.20 -2.44 20.22
N ARG A 324 11.77 -3.21 19.28
CA ARG A 324 12.36 -2.67 18.03
C ARG A 324 11.34 -1.87 17.22
N LEU A 325 10.13 -2.40 17.04
CA LEU A 325 9.05 -1.72 16.34
C LEU A 325 8.66 -0.41 17.04
N PHE A 326 8.36 -0.46 18.34
CA PHE A 326 7.86 0.70 19.08
C PHE A 326 8.87 1.82 19.19
N GLY A 327 10.16 1.49 19.32
CA GLY A 327 11.25 2.46 19.21
C GLY A 327 11.22 3.21 17.87
N ARG A 328 11.13 2.48 16.75
CA ARG A 328 11.14 3.06 15.41
C ARG A 328 9.92 3.93 15.11
N ILE A 329 8.75 3.62 15.65
CA ILE A 329 7.53 4.43 15.47
C ILE A 329 7.33 5.51 16.54
N ASN A 330 8.30 5.68 17.45
CA ASN A 330 8.21 6.54 18.62
C ASN A 330 6.88 6.41 19.39
N ALA A 331 6.54 5.18 19.80
CA ALA A 331 5.35 4.92 20.60
C ALA A 331 5.61 5.26 22.08
N LEU A 332 5.42 6.53 22.45
CA LEU A 332 5.63 7.03 23.82
C LEU A 332 4.73 6.35 24.85
N GLU A 333 3.56 5.84 24.42
CA GLU A 333 2.57 5.16 25.24
C GLU A 333 3.12 3.90 25.93
N VAL A 334 4.14 3.26 25.33
CA VAL A 334 4.79 2.05 25.85
C VAL A 334 6.22 2.28 26.32
N LYS A 335 6.69 3.54 26.33
CA LYS A 335 8.08 3.88 26.69
C LYS A 335 8.44 3.44 28.10
N SER A 336 7.52 3.59 29.06
CA SER A 336 7.72 3.15 30.45
C SER A 336 7.87 1.62 30.56
N GLU A 337 7.13 0.85 29.76
CA GLU A 337 7.27 -0.60 29.71
C GLU A 337 8.59 -1.02 29.06
N ILE A 338 9.00 -0.35 27.97
CA ILE A 338 10.31 -0.58 27.33
C ILE A 338 11.47 -0.28 28.29
N ALA A 339 11.36 0.78 29.10
CA ALA A 339 12.39 1.15 30.08
C ALA A 339 12.68 0.04 31.11
N LYS A 340 11.67 -0.77 31.47
CA LYS A 340 11.85 -1.91 32.38
C LYS A 340 12.74 -3.01 31.77
N LEU A 341 12.84 -3.06 30.44
CA LEU A 341 13.55 -4.10 29.71
C LEU A 341 15.02 -3.76 29.41
N VAL A 342 15.51 -2.56 29.75
CA VAL A 342 16.87 -2.07 29.44
C VAL A 342 18.00 -3.01 29.91
N ASN A 343 17.74 -3.80 30.95
CA ASN A 343 18.69 -4.78 31.50
C ASN A 343 18.31 -6.24 31.20
N ASP A 344 17.33 -6.50 30.33
CA ASP A 344 16.93 -7.86 29.93
C ASP A 344 18.08 -8.54 29.14
N PRO A 345 18.70 -9.61 29.69
CA PRO A 345 19.84 -10.27 29.06
C PRO A 345 19.43 -11.26 27.96
N ALA A 346 18.13 -11.51 27.77
CA ALA A 346 17.64 -12.51 26.84
C ALA A 346 18.04 -12.15 25.40
N LYS A 347 18.63 -13.13 24.71
CA LYS A 347 19.11 -12.97 23.33
C LYS A 347 18.04 -13.37 22.33
N LEU A 348 17.96 -12.63 21.24
CA LEU A 348 17.17 -12.96 20.07
C LEU A 348 18.00 -12.79 18.80
N LYS A 349 17.62 -13.55 17.77
CA LYS A 349 18.11 -13.37 16.41
C LYS A 349 17.22 -12.34 15.72
N VAL A 350 17.82 -11.29 15.16
CA VAL A 350 17.14 -10.27 14.34
C VAL A 350 17.83 -10.24 12.99
N TYR A 351 17.04 -10.22 11.92
CA TYR A 351 17.59 -10.10 10.57
C TYR A 351 17.52 -8.64 10.13
N GLU A 352 18.64 -8.14 9.61
CA GLU A 352 18.71 -6.84 8.95
C GLU A 352 19.33 -7.06 7.57
N GLN A 353 18.68 -6.57 6.53
CA GLN A 353 19.12 -6.74 5.14
C GLN A 353 19.40 -8.21 4.76
N GLY A 354 18.59 -9.14 5.28
CA GLY A 354 18.73 -10.58 5.02
C GLY A 354 19.84 -11.28 5.82
N VAL A 355 20.59 -10.55 6.66
CA VAL A 355 21.70 -11.10 7.45
C VAL A 355 21.26 -11.28 8.92
N PRO A 356 21.50 -12.46 9.53
CA PRO A 356 21.20 -12.69 10.93
C PRO A 356 22.19 -11.97 11.85
N GLY A 357 21.66 -11.27 12.85
CA GLY A 357 22.41 -10.69 13.97
C GLY A 357 21.87 -11.20 15.31
N THR A 358 22.76 -11.39 16.29
CA THR A 358 22.35 -11.70 17.67
C THR A 358 22.39 -10.43 18.51
N ILE A 359 21.28 -10.11 19.16
CA ILE A 359 21.14 -8.93 20.04
C ILE A 359 20.37 -9.31 21.30
N THR A 360 20.49 -8.53 22.38
CA THR A 360 19.66 -8.72 23.59
C THR A 360 18.44 -7.81 23.55
N VAL A 361 17.37 -8.20 24.26
CA VAL A 361 16.19 -7.35 24.45
C VAL A 361 16.59 -6.03 25.12
N GLY A 362 17.48 -6.05 26.11
CA GLY A 362 17.97 -4.84 26.75
C GLY A 362 18.74 -3.89 25.83
N ALA A 363 19.52 -4.41 24.88
CA ALA A 363 20.18 -3.59 23.88
C ALA A 363 19.16 -2.92 22.93
N LEU A 364 18.14 -3.66 22.48
CA LEU A 364 17.04 -3.09 21.69
C LEU A 364 16.25 -2.04 22.47
N ALA A 365 16.01 -2.26 23.76
CA ALA A 365 15.31 -1.30 24.62
C ALA A 365 16.08 0.02 24.77
N LYS A 366 17.41 -0.04 24.96
CA LYS A 366 18.27 1.15 24.97
C LYS A 366 18.19 1.92 23.65
N GLN A 367 18.37 1.22 22.52
CA GLN A 367 18.27 1.82 21.18
C GLN A 367 16.89 2.44 20.94
N ALA A 368 15.82 1.78 21.38
CA ALA A 368 14.47 2.29 21.26
C ALA A 368 14.28 3.59 22.06
N ILE A 369 14.72 3.62 23.32
CA ILE A 369 14.62 4.82 24.18
C ILE A 369 15.44 5.97 23.60
N GLU A 370 16.69 5.73 23.19
CA GLU A 370 17.54 6.73 22.54
C GLU A 370 16.86 7.29 21.27
N THR A 371 16.26 6.43 20.45
CA THR A 371 15.50 6.85 19.26
C THR A 371 14.30 7.72 19.64
N MET A 372 13.56 7.34 20.68
CA MET A 372 12.39 8.09 21.16
C MET A 372 12.77 9.46 21.76
N ASP A 373 13.86 9.53 22.51
CA ASP A 373 14.38 10.77 23.12
C ASP A 373 14.84 11.76 22.04
N ASN A 374 15.68 11.31 21.10
CA ASN A 374 16.12 12.13 19.97
C ASN A 374 14.96 12.65 19.13
N TRP A 375 13.86 11.90 19.05
CA TRP A 375 12.67 12.31 18.31
C TRP A 375 11.89 13.43 19.01
N SER A 376 11.93 13.47 20.35
CA SER A 376 11.29 14.53 21.14
C SER A 376 12.06 15.84 21.12
N GLU A 377 13.39 15.80 21.01
CA GLU A 377 14.25 16.98 20.92
C GLU A 377 14.09 17.70 19.57
N ASN A 378 14.06 16.95 18.45
CA ASN A 378 13.87 17.50 17.10
C ASN A 378 12.49 18.13 16.83
N LYS A 379 11.56 18.05 17.79
CA LYS A 379 10.21 18.63 17.70
C LYS A 379 10.08 19.96 18.46
N ASN A 380 11.07 20.26 19.32
CA ASN A 380 11.14 21.48 20.14
C ASN A 380 12.06 22.56 19.55
N ASP A 381 12.80 22.22 18.48
CA ASP A 381 13.46 23.15 17.55
C ASP A 381 12.59 23.34 16.30
#